data_AF-M7XD96-F1
#
_entry.id   AF-M7XD96-F1
#
_cell.length_a   1.000
_cell.length_b   1.000
_cell.length_c   1.000
_cell.angle_alpha   90.00
_cell.angle_beta   90.00
_cell.angle_gamma   90.00
#
_symmetry.space_group_name_H-M   'P 1'
#
loop_
_entity.id
_entity.type
_entity.pdbx_description
1 polymer ?
#
loop_
_entity_poly.entity_id
_entity_poly.type
_entity_poly.pdbx_seq_one_letter_code
_entity_poly.pdbx_strand_id
1 'polypeptide(L)' 'MTAPGLYKCPTTGELHLPHRAFWLDGKLYYKGQVIQEKETTA' A
#
# COMPACT_ATOMS: atom_id res chain seq x y z
N MET A 1 3.94 6.93 18.20
CA MET A 1 5.28 6.33 18.07
C MET A 1 5.37 5.73 16.68
N THR A 2 6.09 6.35 15.75
CA THR A 2 6.26 5.82 14.39
C THR A 2 7.33 4.73 14.45
N ALA A 3 7.01 3.49 14.09
CA ALA A 3 7.99 2.42 14.05
C ALA A 3 9.11 2.81 13.07
N PRO A 4 10.40 2.76 13.49
CA PRO A 4 11.50 3.13 12.62
C PRO A 4 11.54 2.21 11.40
N GLY A 5 11.44 2.80 10.20
CA GLY A 5 11.50 2.07 8.93
C GLY A 5 10.16 1.87 8.21
N LEU A 6 9.04 2.34 8.75
CA LEU A 6 7.77 2.40 8.01
C LEU A 6 7.52 3.82 7.47
N TYR A 7 7.14 3.87 6.19
CA TYR A 7 6.76 5.08 5.48
C TYR A 7 5.24 5.18 5.42
N LYS A 8 4.70 6.39 5.59
CA LYS A 8 3.26 6.64 5.48
C LYS A 8 2.90 6.88 4.02
N CYS A 9 2.01 6.06 3.45
CA CYS A 9 1.47 6.29 2.13
C CYS A 9 0.72 7.63 2.12
N PRO A 10 0.99 8.55 1.17
CA PRO A 10 0.24 9.80 1.06
C PRO A 10 -1.21 9.57 0.60
N THR A 11 -1.47 8.50 -0.14
CA THR A 11 -2.79 8.24 -0.76
C THR A 11 -3.75 7.51 0.19
N THR A 12 -3.25 6.55 0.97
CA THR A 12 -4.08 5.70 1.85
C THR A 12 -3.90 6.00 3.32
N GLY A 13 -2.81 6.69 3.70
CA GLY A 13 -2.49 6.98 5.09
C GLY A 13 -1.91 5.79 5.88
N GLU A 14 -1.77 4.61 5.25
CA GLU A 14 -1.19 3.43 5.89
C GLU A 14 0.33 3.47 5.97
N LEU A 15 0.87 2.78 6.97
CA LEU A 15 2.30 2.63 7.18
C LEU A 15 2.80 1.35 6.46
N HIS A 16 3.63 1.52 5.44
CA HIS A 16 4.20 0.42 4.67
C HIS A 16 5.73 0.54 4.55
N LEU A 17 6.38 -0.55 4.13
CA LEU A 17 7.81 -0.53 3.88
C LEU A 17 8.14 0.40 2.69
N PRO A 18 9.19 1.23 2.79
CA PRO A 18 9.64 2.05 1.67
C PRO A 18 10.12 1.17 0.52
N HIS A 19 9.96 1.67 -0.71
CA HIS A 19 10.32 0.99 -1.96
C HIS A 19 9.62 -0.36 -2.21
N ARG A 20 8.59 -0.71 -1.44
CA ARG A 20 7.80 -1.92 -1.64
C ARG A 20 6.36 -1.57 -1.98
N ALA A 21 5.75 -2.40 -2.83
CA ALA A 21 4.31 -2.36 -3.03
C ALA A 21 3.62 -3.05 -1.85
N PHE A 22 2.42 -2.59 -1.50
CA PHE A 22 1.62 -3.16 -0.41
C PHE A 22 0.18 -3.39 -0.88
N TRP A 23 -0.46 -4.40 -0.31
CA TRP A 23 -1.87 -4.71 -0.57
C TRP A 23 -2.74 -4.01 0.48
N LEU A 24 -3.76 -3.30 0.03
CA LEU A 24 -4.80 -2.69 0.85
C LEU A 24 -6.15 -2.86 0.16
N ASP A 25 -7.16 -3.37 0.86
CA ASP A 25 -8.54 -3.53 0.36
C ASP A 25 -8.63 -4.21 -1.02
N GLY A 26 -7.79 -5.24 -1.25
CA GLY A 26 -7.73 -5.97 -2.50
C GLY A 26 -7.00 -5.22 -3.64
N LYS A 27 -6.41 -4.05 -3.38
CA LYS A 27 -5.65 -3.27 -4.36
C LYS A 27 -4.17 -3.23 -3.98
N LEU A 28 -3.29 -3.42 -4.95
CA LEU A 28 -1.85 -3.30 -4.80
C LEU A 28 -1.44 -1.86 -5.06
N TYR A 29 -0.95 -1.20 -4.03
CA TYR A 29 -0.48 0.18 -4.09
C TYR A 29 1.04 0.23 -4.21
N TYR A 30 1.52 1.09 -5.10
CA TYR A 30 2.94 1.42 -5.23
C TYR A 30 3.08 2.86 -5.71
N LYS A 31 3.94 3.63 -5.04
CA LYS A 31 4.17 5.05 -5.35
C LYS A 31 2.87 5.87 -5.48
N GLY A 32 1.85 5.51 -4.69
CA GLY A 32 0.54 6.18 -4.68
C GLY A 32 -0.38 5.84 -5.86
N GLN A 33 0.01 4.89 -6.72
CA GLN A 33 -0.81 4.37 -7.81
C GLN A 33 -1.29 2.95 -7.49
N VAL A 34 -2.47 2.61 -7.99
CA VAL A 34 -2.98 1.23 -7.98
C VAL A 34 -2.33 0.50 -9.16
N ILE A 35 -1.48 -0.47 -8.87
CA ILE A 35 -0.83 -1.31 -9.90
C ILE A 35 -1.73 -2.49 -10.28
N GLN A 36 -2.41 -3.08 -9.31
CA GLN A 36 -3.20 -4.29 -9.52
C GLN A 36 -4.41 -4.28 -8.60
N GLU A 37 -5.54 -4.72 -9.12
CA GLU A 37 -6.74 -4.98 -8.33
C GLU A 37 -6.94 -6.49 -8.33
N LYS A 38 -7.03 -7.10 -7.14
CA LYS A 38 -7.53 -8.46 -6.99
C LYS A 38 -9.04 -8.36 -7.12
N GLU A 39 -9.51 -8.45 -8.35
CA GLU A 39 -10.91 -8.76 -8.60
C GLU A 39 -11.17 -10.13 -7.98
N THR A 40 -11.95 -10.16 -6.90
CA THR A 40 -12.49 -11.41 -6.36
C THR A 40 -13.64 -11.79 -7.27
N THR A 41 -13.33 -12.24 -8.49
CA THR A 41 -14.32 -12.84 -9.37
C THR A 41 -14.68 -14.19 -8.73
N ALA A 42 -15.74 -14.16 -7.93
CA ALA A 42 -16.44 -15.34 -7.44
C ALA A 42 -17.22 -15.99 -8.58
#